data_AF-A0AA97HF84-F1
#
_entry.id   AF-A0AA97HF84-F1
#
_cell.length_a   1.000
_cell.length_b   1.000
_cell.length_c   1.000
_cell.angle_alpha   90.00
_cell.angle_beta   90.00
_cell.angle_gamma   90.00
#
_symmetry.space_group_name_H-M   'P 1'
#
loop_
_entity.id
_entity.type
_entity.pdbx_description
1 polymer ?
#
loop_
_entity_poly.entity_id
_entity_poly.type
_entity_poly.pdbx_seq_one_letter_code
_entity_poly.pdbx_strand_id
1 'polypeptide(L)'
;MTQGNPPSGKGAWLSQARFFLEEAYSARYRGAIARARRDEDDLFMLLVFAEMMGLPNPAAYYTLELQPLLLERFHQWHLRMGMERSPLDHCRCC
;
A
#
# COMPACT_ATOMS: atom_id res chain seq x y z
N MET A 1 0.48 42.49 -13.67
CA MET A 1 -0.95 42.50 -13.31
C MET A 1 -1.27 41.07 -12.90
N THR A 2 -1.41 40.68 -11.63
CA THR A 2 -2.06 41.32 -10.50
C THR A 2 -1.28 41.05 -9.21
N GLN A 3 -0.86 42.12 -8.54
CA GLN A 3 -0.44 42.09 -7.14
C GLN A 3 -1.71 41.95 -6.30
N GLY A 4 -1.95 40.76 -5.76
CA GLY A 4 -3.00 40.52 -4.76
C GLY A 4 -2.46 40.82 -3.38
N ASN A 5 -2.90 41.93 -2.80
CA ASN A 5 -2.63 42.39 -1.44
C ASN A 5 -2.73 41.23 -0.39
N PRO A 6 -1.76 41.03 0.51
CA PRO A 6 -1.89 40.03 1.58
C PRO A 6 -3.00 40.48 2.56
N PRO A 7 -3.95 39.61 2.93
CA PRO A 7 -4.95 39.96 3.94
C PRO A 7 -4.28 40.18 5.30
N SER A 8 -4.11 41.44 5.70
CA SER A 8 -3.72 41.79 7.07
C SER A 8 -4.91 41.57 8.00
N GLY A 9 -4.94 40.44 8.69
CA GLY A 9 -5.98 40.14 9.65
C GLY A 9 -5.72 38.81 10.33
N LYS A 10 -6.16 38.69 11.59
CA LYS A 10 -6.01 37.50 12.44
C LYS A 10 -6.39 36.19 11.73
N GLY A 11 -7.29 36.24 10.73
CA GLY A 11 -7.69 35.12 9.88
C GLY A 11 -6.61 34.56 8.94
N ALA A 12 -5.75 35.41 8.36
CA ALA A 12 -4.67 34.95 7.46
C ALA A 12 -3.52 34.28 8.22
N TRP A 13 -3.26 34.73 9.45
CA TRP A 13 -2.33 34.08 10.36
C TRP A 13 -2.87 32.74 10.85
N LEU A 14 -4.18 32.64 11.12
CA LEU A 14 -4.85 31.38 11.48
C LEU A 14 -4.79 30.36 10.34
N SER A 15 -4.99 30.76 9.08
CA SER A 15 -4.89 29.83 7.93
C SER A 15 -3.46 29.34 7.72
N GLN A 16 -2.47 30.21 7.89
CA GLN A 16 -1.06 29.82 7.80
C GLN A 16 -0.65 28.89 8.95
N ALA A 17 -1.10 29.14 10.18
CA ALA A 17 -0.85 28.27 11.33
C ALA A 17 -1.49 26.88 11.15
N ARG A 18 -2.71 26.82 10.60
CA ARG A 18 -3.36 25.54 10.24
C ARG A 18 -2.56 24.76 9.21
N PHE A 19 -2.07 25.42 8.16
CA PHE A 19 -1.24 24.77 7.14
C PHE A 19 0.01 24.12 7.73
N PHE A 20 0.72 24.82 8.61
CA PHE A 20 1.89 24.26 9.29
C PHE A 20 1.55 23.12 10.26
N LEU A 21 0.41 23.21 10.96
CA LEU A 21 -0.07 22.13 11.84
C LEU A 21 -0.50 20.88 11.05
N GLU A 22 -1.20 21.04 9.92
CA GLU A 22 -1.56 19.93 9.03
C GLU A 22 -0.33 19.27 8.39
N GLU A 23 0.67 20.05 7.96
CA GLU A 23 1.91 19.52 7.43
C GLU A 23 2.68 18.73 8.50
N ALA A 24 2.81 19.28 9.72
CA ALA A 24 3.49 18.63 10.84
C ALA A 24 2.78 17.36 11.31
N TYR A 25 1.44 17.37 11.34
CA TYR A 25 0.64 16.20 11.72
C TYR A 25 0.71 15.12 10.63
N SER A 26 0.52 15.49 9.37
CA SER A 26 0.55 14.53 8.26
C SER A 26 1.91 13.87 8.09
N ALA A 27 3.02 14.60 8.29
CA ALA A 27 4.38 14.07 8.15
C ALA A 27 4.65 12.85 9.03
N ARG A 28 4.14 12.82 10.27
CA ARG A 28 4.37 11.70 11.19
C ARG A 28 3.56 10.45 10.84
N TYR A 29 2.36 10.61 10.28
CA TYR A 29 1.48 9.49 9.94
C TYR A 29 1.77 8.88 8.57
N ARG A 30 2.45 9.58 7.65
CA ARG A 30 2.82 9.06 6.31
C ARG A 30 3.52 7.70 6.38
N GLY A 31 4.45 7.53 7.33
CA GLY A 31 5.20 6.28 7.49
C GLY A 31 4.35 5.11 8.01
N ALA A 32 3.38 5.38 8.90
CA ALA A 32 2.46 4.37 9.42
C ALA A 32 1.42 3.96 8.36
N ILE A 33 0.89 4.93 7.61
CA ILE A 33 -0.03 4.69 6.49
C ILE A 33 0.64 3.86 5.40
N ALA A 34 1.90 4.16 5.07
CA ALA A 34 2.66 3.38 4.08
C ALA A 34 2.98 1.96 4.55
N ARG A 35 3.04 1.71 5.87
CA ARG A 35 3.16 0.34 6.41
C ARG A 35 1.82 -0.38 6.34
N ALA A 36 0.75 0.24 6.82
CA ALA A 36 -0.58 -0.34 6.74
C ALA A 36 -1.00 -0.72 5.32
N ARG A 37 -0.72 0.13 4.32
CA ARG A 37 -0.95 -0.21 2.90
C ARG A 37 -0.13 -1.39 2.42
N ARG A 38 1.12 -1.52 2.88
CA ARG A 38 1.99 -2.66 2.53
C ARG A 38 1.48 -3.94 3.17
N ASP A 39 1.07 -3.89 4.43
CA ASP A 39 0.51 -5.04 5.13
C ASP A 39 -0.81 -5.50 4.46
N GLU A 40 -1.64 -4.55 4.00
CA GLU A 40 -2.85 -4.84 3.22
C GLU A 40 -2.54 -5.49 1.87
N ASP A 41 -1.56 -4.94 1.12
CA ASP A 41 -1.10 -5.53 -0.14
C ASP A 41 -0.55 -6.95 0.06
N ASP A 42 0.24 -7.17 1.12
CA ASP A 42 0.83 -8.48 1.40
C ASP A 42 -0.24 -9.50 1.83
N LEU A 43 -1.26 -9.08 2.58
CA LEU A 43 -2.43 -9.89 2.93
C LEU A 43 -3.27 -10.25 1.69
N PHE A 44 -3.47 -9.29 0.79
CA PHE A 44 -4.19 -9.51 -0.46
C PHE A 44 -3.46 -10.53 -1.34
N MET A 45 -2.16 -10.39 -1.51
CA MET A 45 -1.32 -11.36 -2.23
C MET A 45 -1.39 -12.74 -1.58
N LEU A 46 -1.33 -12.82 -0.24
CA LEU A 46 -1.49 -14.08 0.48
C LEU A 46 -2.84 -14.73 0.20
N LEU A 47 -3.94 -13.98 0.22
CA LEU A 47 -5.28 -14.51 -0.07
C LEU A 47 -5.36 -15.05 -1.50
N VAL A 48 -4.85 -14.31 -2.49
CA VAL A 48 -4.89 -14.73 -3.90
C VAL A 48 -4.08 -16.02 -4.14
N PHE A 49 -2.93 -16.18 -3.48
CA PHE A 49 -2.05 -17.35 -3.65
C PHE A 49 -2.22 -18.44 -2.57
N ALA A 50 -3.16 -18.26 -1.63
CA ALA A 50 -3.43 -19.18 -0.53
C ALA A 50 -3.69 -20.62 -1.01
N GLU A 51 -4.47 -20.76 -2.08
CA GLU A 51 -4.84 -22.06 -2.64
C GLU A 51 -3.63 -22.81 -3.20
N MET A 52 -2.70 -22.10 -3.85
CA MET A 52 -1.47 -22.68 -4.37
C MET A 52 -0.53 -23.14 -3.24
N MET A 53 -0.62 -22.53 -2.06
CA MET A 53 0.08 -22.95 -0.84
C MET A 53 -0.65 -24.09 -0.09
N GLY A 54 -1.80 -24.55 -0.58
CA GLY A 54 -2.63 -25.56 0.08
C GLY A 54 -3.51 -25.02 1.22
N LEU A 55 -3.62 -23.70 1.36
CA LEU A 55 -4.52 -23.07 2.31
C LEU A 55 -5.92 -22.95 1.69
N PRO A 56 -6.98 -23.46 2.33
CA PRO A 56 -8.34 -23.36 1.80
C PRO A 56 -8.78 -21.89 1.74
N ASN A 57 -9.14 -21.40 0.55
CA ASN A 57 -9.60 -20.02 0.36
C ASN A 57 -11.05 -19.99 -0.17
N PRO A 58 -12.02 -19.42 0.57
CA PRO A 58 -13.41 -19.31 0.13
C PRO A 58 -13.60 -18.35 -1.06
N ALA A 59 -12.64 -17.46 -1.32
CA ALA A 59 -12.64 -16.52 -2.44
C ALA A 59 -11.81 -16.99 -3.63
N ALA A 60 -11.21 -18.18 -3.57
CA ALA A 60 -10.34 -18.75 -4.59
C ALA A 60 -10.93 -18.57 -6.00
N TYR A 61 -12.17 -19.01 -6.19
CA TYR A 61 -12.90 -18.96 -7.46
C TYR A 61 -12.94 -17.56 -8.09
N TYR A 62 -13.11 -16.51 -7.28
CA TYR A 62 -13.19 -15.13 -7.76
C TYR A 62 -11.81 -14.52 -8.04
N THR A 63 -10.77 -15.05 -7.40
CA THR A 63 -9.41 -14.51 -7.48
C THR A 63 -8.54 -15.17 -8.55
N LEU A 64 -9.00 -16.26 -9.19
CA LEU A 64 -8.23 -16.97 -10.22
C LEU A 64 -7.80 -16.05 -11.37
N GLU A 65 -8.70 -15.19 -11.84
CA GLU A 65 -8.43 -14.24 -12.93
C GLU A 65 -7.39 -13.18 -12.56
N LEU A 66 -7.22 -12.90 -11.27
CA LEU A 66 -6.26 -11.91 -10.76
C LEU A 66 -4.85 -12.49 -10.59
N GLN A 67 -4.72 -13.80 -10.41
CA GLN A 67 -3.43 -14.48 -10.26
C GLN A 67 -2.42 -14.17 -11.37
N PRO A 68 -2.74 -14.25 -12.68
CA PRO A 68 -1.77 -13.96 -13.73
C PRO A 68 -1.29 -12.50 -13.71
N LEU A 69 -2.17 -11.56 -13.37
CA LEU A 69 -1.82 -10.13 -13.27
C LEU A 69 -0.88 -9.85 -12.10
N LEU A 70 -1.06 -10.58 -10.98
CA LEU A 70 -0.26 -10.40 -9.77
C LEU A 70 1.04 -11.21 -9.78
N LEU A 71 1.17 -12.16 -10.71
CA LEU A 71 2.35 -13.01 -10.86
C LEU A 71 3.62 -12.18 -11.12
N GLU A 72 3.52 -11.07 -11.85
CA GLU A 72 4.65 -10.15 -12.09
C GLU A 72 5.21 -9.55 -10.79
N ARG A 73 4.35 -9.34 -9.79
CA ARG A 73 4.71 -8.78 -8.48
C ARG A 73 5.06 -9.85 -7.45
N PHE A 74 4.88 -11.13 -7.79
CA PHE A 74 5.06 -12.26 -6.89
C PHE A 74 6.50 -12.39 -6.39
N HIS A 75 7.49 -12.26 -7.29
CA HIS A 75 8.91 -12.40 -6.92
C HIS A 75 9.29 -11.45 -5.77
N GLN A 76 8.87 -10.19 -5.85
CA GLN A 76 9.16 -9.21 -4.81
C GLN A 76 8.35 -9.47 -3.52
N TRP A 77 7.13 -10.00 -3.63
CA TRP A 77 6.29 -10.32 -2.48
C TRP A 77 6.84 -11.49 -1.68
N HIS A 78 7.19 -12.62 -2.31
CA HIS A 78 7.63 -13.80 -1.54
C HIS A 78 8.97 -13.54 -0.82
N LEU A 79 9.86 -12.74 -1.43
CA LEU A 79 11.08 -12.26 -0.78
C LEU A 79 10.79 -11.38 0.44
N ARG A 80 9.79 -10.48 0.36
CA ARG A 80 9.38 -9.66 1.50
C ARG A 80 8.79 -10.49 2.63
N MET A 81 8.07 -11.54 2.30
CA MET A 81 7.53 -12.50 3.26
C MET A 81 8.60 -13.38 3.91
N GLY A 82 9.86 -13.30 3.45
CA GLY A 82 10.97 -14.08 3.98
C GLY A 82 10.95 -15.55 3.59
N MET A 83 10.26 -15.91 2.49
CA MET A 83 10.24 -17.27 1.98
C MET A 83 11.53 -17.55 1.20
N GLU A 84 12.21 -18.65 1.52
CA GLU A 84 13.46 -19.04 0.83
C GLU A 84 13.24 -19.43 -0.64
N ARG A 85 12.07 -19.98 -0.95
CA ARG A 85 11.67 -20.42 -2.29
C ARG A 85 10.21 -20.07 -2.56
N SER A 86 9.89 -19.92 -3.85
CA SER A 86 8.52 -19.81 -4.33
C SER A 86 7.70 -21.01 -3.85
N PRO A 87 6.56 -20.80 -3.18
CA PRO A 87 5.61 -21.88 -2.88
C PRO A 87 4.88 -22.41 -4.13
N LEU A 88 4.99 -21.74 -5.28
CA LEU A 88 4.37 -22.18 -6.51
C LEU A 88 5.23 -23.29 -7.15
N ASP A 89 4.86 -24.54 -6.95
CA ASP A 89 5.58 -25.70 -7.51
C ASP A 89 5.63 -25.70 -9.04
N HIS A 90 4.62 -25.10 -9.69
CA HIS A 90 4.41 -25.19 -11.14
C HIS A 90 4.92 -23.94 -11.88
N CYS A 91 5.16 -22.85 -11.16
CA CYS A 91 5.66 -21.59 -11.70
C CYS A 91 6.91 -21.15 -10.93
N ARG A 92 8.08 -21.37 -11.53
CA ARG A 92 9.35 -20.96 -10.93
C ARG A 92 9.53 -19.45 -11.09
N CYS A 93 9.45 -18.71 -9.99
CA CYS A 93 9.82 -17.30 -9.97
C CYS A 93 11.30 -17.07 -9.61
N CYS A 94 12.05 -18.14 -9.32
CA CYS A 94 13.48 -18.19 -9.02
C CYS A 94 14.12 -19.42 -9.70
#